data_AF-A0A7C2TTK6-F1
#
_entry.id   AF-A0A7C2TTK6-F1
#
_cell.length_a   1.000
_cell.length_b   1.000
_cell.length_c   1.000
_cell.angle_alpha   90.00
_cell.angle_beta   90.00
_cell.angle_gamma   90.00
#
_symmetry.space_group_name_H-M   'P 1'
#
loop_
_entity.id
_entity.type
_entity.pdbx_description
1 polymer ?
#
loop_
_entity_poly.entity_id
_entity_poly.type
_entity_poly.pdbx_seq_one_letter_code
_entity_poly.pdbx_strand_id
1 'polypeptide(L)' 'MREYGQIMQFLLGEWKCSGSEQEFREFLLREIRRFIKDAREYDIILSLLPESLRVDSEEVAA' A
#
# COMPACT_ATOMS: atom_id res chain seq x y z
N MET A 1 -4.77 -4.29 -18.90
CA MET A 1 -5.07 -3.17 -17.97
C MET A 1 -6.41 -3.40 -17.27
N ARG A 2 -6.53 -4.39 -16.36
CA ARG A 2 -7.77 -4.66 -15.59
C ARG A 2 -7.58 -4.68 -14.07
N GLU A 3 -6.35 -4.71 -13.58
CA GLU A 3 -6.06 -5.06 -12.18
C GLU A 3 -6.11 -3.87 -11.22
N TYR A 4 -5.78 -2.65 -11.67
CA TYR A 4 -5.76 -1.46 -10.80
C TYR A 4 -7.15 -1.14 -10.20
N GLY A 5 -8.22 -1.42 -10.95
CA GLY A 5 -9.59 -1.19 -10.48
C GLY A 5 -10.05 -2.19 -9.42
N GLN A 6 -9.55 -3.43 -9.45
CA GLN A 6 -10.01 -4.50 -8.55
C GLN A 6 -9.50 -4.29 -7.13
N ILE A 7 -8.24 -3.85 -6.98
CA ILE A 7 -7.69 -3.48 -5.67
C ILE A 7 -8.48 -2.31 -5.09
N MET A 8 -8.75 -1.28 -5.90
CA MET A 8 -9.54 -0.14 -5.43
C MET A 8 -10.96 -0.54 -5.01
N GLN A 9 -11.61 -1.43 -5.77
CA GLN A 9 -12.93 -1.96 -5.42
C GLN A 9 -12.91 -2.77 -4.12
N PHE A 10 -11.88 -3.59 -3.92
CA PHE A 10 -11.68 -4.32 -2.67
C PHE A 10 -11.50 -3.35 -1.48
N LEU A 11 -10.59 -2.38 -1.60
CA LEU A 11 -10.34 -1.39 -0.55
C LEU A 11 -11.60 -0.56 -0.23
N LEU A 12 -12.39 -0.19 -1.24
CA LEU A 12 -13.66 0.51 -1.05
C LEU A 12 -14.72 -0.36 -0.37
N GLY A 13 -14.71 -1.67 -0.61
CA GLY A 13 -15.56 -2.63 0.09
C GLY A 13 -15.21 -2.70 1.58
N GLU A 14 -13.94 -2.88 1.89
CA GLU A 14 -13.44 -2.96 3.27
C GLU A 14 -13.63 -1.63 4.03
N TRP A 15 -13.45 -0.49 3.37
CA TRP A 15 -13.75 0.83 3.95
C TRP A 15 -15.20 0.92 4.41
N LYS A 16 -16.15 0.47 3.58
CA LYS A 16 -17.59 0.50 3.91
C LYS A 16 -17.95 -0.42 5.07
N CYS A 17 -17.16 -1.46 5.31
CA CYS A 17 -17.35 -2.41 6.41
C CYS A 17 -16.62 -2.01 7.70
N SER A 18 -15.69 -1.06 7.62
CA SER A 18 -14.93 -0.58 8.78
C SER A 18 -15.80 0.35 9.63
N GLY A 19 -15.79 0.17 10.95
CA GLY A 19 -16.53 1.00 11.91
C GLY A 19 -15.89 2.37 12.13
N SER A 20 -14.61 2.54 11.76
CA SER A 20 -13.88 3.82 11.81
C SER A 20 -12.71 3.87 10.84
N GLU A 21 -12.19 5.09 10.59
CA GLU A 21 -10.95 5.28 9.81
C GLU A 21 -9.75 4.56 10.46
N GLN A 22 -9.70 4.55 11.79
CA GLN A 22 -8.62 3.90 12.53
C GLN A 22 -8.61 2.38 12.29
N GLU A 23 -9.77 1.73 12.34
CA GLU A 23 -9.91 0.30 12.04
C GLU A 23 -9.48 -0.02 10.61
N PHE A 24 -9.86 0.82 9.64
CA PHE A 24 -9.44 0.65 8.25
C PHE A 24 -7.93 0.81 8.08
N ARG A 25 -7.33 1.78 8.78
CA ARG A 25 -5.88 2.00 8.76
C ARG A 25 -5.12 0.79 9.32
N GLU A 26 -5.62 0.20 10.41
CA GLU A 26 -5.06 -1.02 10.99
C GLU A 26 -5.18 -2.22 10.06
N PHE A 27 -6.33 -2.36 9.39
CA PHE A 27 -6.55 -3.34 8.33
C PHE A 27 -5.50 -3.18 7.20
N LEU A 28 -5.37 -1.98 6.63
CA LEU A 28 -4.42 -1.69 5.55
C LEU A 28 -2.99 -2.04 5.96
N LEU A 29 -2.57 -1.62 7.15
CA LEU A 29 -1.23 -1.91 7.66
C LEU A 29 -0.98 -3.42 7.81
N ARG A 30 -1.99 -4.18 8.25
CA ARG A 30 -1.90 -5.64 8.37
C ARG A 30 -1.72 -6.29 7.01
N GLU A 31 -2.55 -5.93 6.03
CA GLU A 31 -2.48 -6.52 4.70
C GLU A 31 -1.20 -6.15 3.95
N ILE A 32 -0.71 -4.91 4.08
CA ILE A 32 0.59 -4.49 3.52
C ILE A 32 1.73 -5.30 4.14
N ARG A 33 1.74 -5.49 5.46
CA ARG A 33 2.77 -6.30 6.14
C ARG A 33 2.73 -7.74 5.68
N ARG A 34 1.54 -8.31 5.48
CA ARG A 34 1.36 -9.67 4.96
C ARG A 34 1.90 -9.77 3.54
N PHE A 35 1.51 -8.85 2.65
CA PHE A 35 2.01 -8.81 1.28
C PHE A 35 3.55 -8.71 1.21
N ILE A 36 4.17 -7.86 2.04
CA ILE A 36 5.63 -7.76 2.12
C ILE A 36 6.25 -9.08 2.56
N LYS A 37 5.64 -9.77 3.52
CA LYS A 37 6.12 -11.08 3.98
C LYS A 37 6.03 -12.10 2.84
N ASP A 38 4.90 -12.20 2.16
CA ASP A 38 4.68 -13.13 1.06
C ASP A 38 5.66 -12.83 -0.10
N ALA A 39 5.89 -11.56 -0.43
CA ALA A 39 6.85 -11.16 -1.46
C ALA A 39 8.29 -11.60 -1.13
N ARG A 40 8.69 -11.54 0.15
CA ARG A 40 10.01 -12.03 0.59
C ARG A 40 10.19 -13.53 0.40
N GLU A 41 9.12 -14.33 0.41
CA GLU A 41 9.21 -15.77 0.12
C GLU A 41 9.64 -16.04 -1.34
N TYR A 42 9.52 -15.05 -2.20
CA TYR A 42 9.97 -15.07 -3.60
C TYR A 42 11.25 -14.24 -3.83
N ASP A 43 12.00 -13.94 -2.77
CA ASP A 43 13.20 -13.09 -2.79
C ASP A 43 12.95 -11.66 -3.31
N ILE A 44 11.69 -11.20 -3.30
CA ILE A 44 11.34 -9.83 -3.68
C ILE A 44 11.42 -8.94 -2.43
N ILE A 45 12.35 -7.98 -2.45
CA ILE A 45 12.51 -7.00 -1.37
C ILE A 45 11.73 -5.73 -1.70
N LEU A 46 10.65 -5.49 -0.95
CA LEU A 46 9.89 -4.26 -0.99
C LEU A 46 10.33 -3.35 0.16
N SER A 47 10.86 -2.18 -0.20
CA SER A 47 11.20 -1.12 0.75
C SER A 47 10.14 -0.03 0.66
N LEU A 48 9.37 0.15 1.74
CA LEU A 48 8.46 1.29 1.85
C LEU A 48 9.27 2.52 2.23
N LEU A 49 9.38 3.48 1.30
CA LEU A 49 9.97 4.78 1.59
C LEU A 49 8.91 5.66 2.26
N PRO A 50 9.15 6.18 3.47
CA PRO A 50 8.27 7.20 4.06
C PRO A 50 8.13 8.38 3.10
N GLU A 51 6.92 8.95 3.01
CA GLU A 51 6.65 10.11 2.16
C GLU A 51 7.59 11.27 2.48
N SER A 52 7.93 11.46 3.76
CA SER A 52 8.87 12.50 4.23
C SER A 52 10.31 12.34 3.72
N LEU A 53 10.65 11.19 3.15
CA LEU A 53 11.96 10.89 2.57
C LEU A 53 11.91 10.79 1.04
N ARG A 54 10.75 11.03 0.41
CA ARG A 54 10.68 11.18 -1.03
C ARG A 54 11.39 12.47 -1.42
N VAL A 55 12.45 12.32 -2.21
CA VAL A 55 13.07 13.44 -2.91
C VAL A 55 12.21 13.66 -4.15
N ASP A 56 11.63 14.86 -4.29
CA ASP A 56 10.93 15.24 -5.51
C ASP A 56 11.94 15.16 -6.67
N SER A 57 11.79 14.15 -7.54
CA SER A 57 12.69 13.90 -8.67
C SER A 57 12.68 15.01 -9.74
N GLU A 58 12.00 16.14 -9.53
CA GLU A 58 12.01 17.28 -10.45
C GLU A 58 13.31 18.10 -10.41
N GLU A 59 14.17 17.96 -9.39
CA GLU A 59 15.39 18.77 -9.25
C GLU A 59 16.66 18.18 -9.91
N VAL A 60 16.61 16.95 -10.47
CA VAL A 60 17.80 16.30 -11.07
C VAL A 60 17.89 16.52 -12.59
N ALA A 61 17.05 17.39 -13.16
CA ALA A 61 17.00 17.67 -14.60
C ALA A 61 17.27 19.16 -14.96
N ALA A 62 18.02 19.89 -14.12
CA ALA A 62 18.47 21.27 -14.38
C ALA A 62 19.98 21.35 -14.66
#